data_AF-A0AA51MYF7-F1
#
_entry.id   AF-A0AA51MYF7-F1
#
_cell.length_a   1.000
_cell.length_b   1.000
_cell.length_c   1.000
_cell.angle_alpha   90.00
_cell.angle_beta   90.00
_cell.angle_gamma   90.00
#
_symmetry.space_group_name_H-M   'P 1'
#
loop_
_entity.id
_entity.type
_entity.pdbx_description
1 polymer ?
#
loop_
_entity_poly.entity_id
_entity_poly.type
_entity_poly.pdbx_seq_one_letter_code
_entity_poly.pdbx_strand_id
1 'polypeptide(L)' 'MNILSVLASPRKQGNTAILLKEYLKGVGTLLSPAKIETIYLQ' A
#
# COMPACT_ATOMS: atom_id res chain seq x y z
N MET A 1 11.95 -6.70 -5.62
CA MET A 1 11.92 -5.22 -5.52
C MET A 1 11.35 -4.86 -4.16
N ASN A 2 11.90 -3.87 -3.46
CA ASN A 2 11.39 -3.44 -2.16
C ASN A 2 10.57 -2.17 -2.32
N ILE A 3 9.34 -2.17 -1.83
CA ILE A 3 8.40 -1.05 -1.98
C ILE A 3 7.96 -0.61 -0.59
N LEU A 4 8.18 0.66 -0.29
CA LEU A 4 7.66 1.31 0.91
C LEU A 4 6.41 2.10 0.55
N SER A 5 5.29 1.71 1.14
CA SER A 5 4.02 2.41 1.05
C SER A 5 3.82 3.23 2.32
N VAL A 6 3.40 4.49 2.19
CA VAL A 6 3.15 5.37 3.33
C VAL A 6 1.74 5.92 3.23
N LEU A 7 0.92 5.65 4.25
CA LEU A 7 -0.43 6.18 4.36
C LEU A 7 -0.52 7.19 5.50
N ALA A 8 -0.63 8.48 5.16
CA ALA A 8 -0.84 9.58 6.10
C ALA A 8 -2.32 9.94 6.28
N SER A 9 -3.22 9.01 5.97
CA SER A 9 -4.65 9.21 6.18
C SER A 9 -4.99 8.95 7.65
N PRO A 10 -5.68 9.88 8.34
CA PRO A 10 -6.16 9.66 9.71
C PRO A 10 -7.20 8.52 9.77
N ARG A 11 -7.84 8.20 8.63
CA ARG A 11 -8.81 7.11 8.52
C ARG A 11 -8.15 5.86 7.96
N LYS A 12 -7.99 4.83 8.81
CA LYS A 12 -7.46 3.50 8.43
C LYS A 12 -8.28 2.78 7.35
N GLN A 13 -9.55 3.13 7.20
CA GLN A 13 -10.47 2.56 6.19
C GLN A 13 -11.13 3.64 5.32
N GLY A 14 -10.48 4.79 5.15
CA GLY A 14 -10.93 5.81 4.19
C GLY A 14 -10.68 5.38 2.74
N ASN A 15 -11.32 6.08 1.79
CA ASN A 15 -11.18 5.80 0.36
C ASN A 15 -9.71 5.70 -0.09
N THR A 16 -8.84 6.58 0.42
CA THR A 16 -7.40 6.56 0.13
C THR A 16 -6.73 5.25 0.57
N ALA A 17 -7.10 4.71 1.73
CA ALA A 17 -6.56 3.44 2.23
C ALA A 17 -6.98 2.27 1.34
N ILE A 18 -8.24 2.28 0.88
CA ILE A 18 -8.80 1.26 0.00
C ILE A 18 -8.12 1.29 -1.37
N LEU A 19 -7.99 2.48 -1.97
CA LEU A 19 -7.34 2.65 -3.27
C LEU A 19 -5.87 2.23 -3.23
N LEU A 20 -5.14 2.62 -2.18
CA LEU A 20 -3.74 2.23 -1.98
C LEU A 20 -3.60 0.70 -1.88
N LYS A 21 -4.50 0.04 -1.15
CA LYS A 21 -4.50 -1.42 -1.01
C LYS A 21 -4.68 -2.13 -2.36
N GLU A 22 -5.66 -1.71 -3.15
CA GLU A 22 -5.92 -2.34 -4.46
C GLU A 22 -4.77 -2.09 -5.45
N TYR A 23 -4.18 -0.89 -5.43
CA TYR A 23 -2.99 -0.60 -6.22
C TYR A 23 -1.82 -1.53 -5.87
N LEU A 24 -1.48 -1.65 -4.58
CA LEU A 24 -0.36 -2.48 -4.12
C LEU A 24 -0.59 -3.97 -4.41
N LYS A 25 -1.84 -4.43 -4.40
CA LYS A 25 -2.20 -5.79 -4.82
C LYS A 25 -1.84 -6.04 -6.28
N GLY A 26 -2.19 -5.12 -7.19
CA GLY A 26 -1.82 -5.19 -8.60
C GLY A 26 -0.30 -5.14 -8.82
N VAL A 27 0.40 -4.31 -8.04
CA VAL A 27 1.86 -4.23 -8.07
C VAL A 27 2.50 -5.56 -7.64
N GLY A 28 2.01 -6.18 -6.57
CA GLY A 28 2.50 -7.48 -6.10
C GLY A 28 2.32 -8.59 -7.12
N THR A 29 1.22 -8.57 -7.89
CA THR A 29 0.98 -9.54 -8.98
C THR A 29 1.89 -9.33 -10.19
N LEU A 30 2.20 -8.08 -10.54
CA LEU A 30 3.01 -7.75 -11.72
C LEU A 30 4.51 -7.90 -11.47
N LEU A 31 4.96 -7.61 -10.25
CA LEU A 31 6.38 -7.55 -9.89
C LEU A 31 6.74 -8.65 -8.88
N SER A 32 6.47 -9.92 -9.17
CA SER A 32 6.96 -11.01 -8.32
C SER A 32 8.49 -11.12 -8.37
N PRO A 33 9.24 -11.11 -7.23
CA PRO A 33 8.79 -11.05 -5.82
C PRO A 33 8.96 -9.65 -5.21
N ALA A 34 7.90 -8.82 -5.24
CA ALA A 34 7.89 -7.51 -4.60
C ALA A 34 7.63 -7.68 -3.10
N LYS A 35 8.54 -7.18 -2.27
CA LYS A 35 8.33 -7.06 -0.83
C LYS A 35 7.75 -5.68 -0.56
N ILE A 36 6.50 -5.63 -0.10
CA ILE A 36 5.77 -4.39 0.12
C ILE A 36 5.58 -4.21 1.63
N GLU A 37 6.04 -3.09 2.17
CA GLU A 37 5.85 -2.70 3.57
C GLU A 37 5.02 -1.42 3.61
N THR A 38 3.99 -1.36 4.47
CA THR A 38 3.13 -0.18 4.60
C THR A 38 3.28 0.44 5.99
N ILE A 39 3.61 1.73 6.04
CA ILE A 39 3.66 2.53 7.26
C ILE A 39 2.43 3.43 7.33
N TYR A 40 1.82 3.50 8.50
CA TYR A 40 0.71 4.40 8.80
C TYR A 40 1.22 5.58 9.63
N LEU A 41 1.15 6.79 9.09
CA LEU A 41 1.42 8.01 9.83
C LEU A 41 0.10 8.42 10.50
N GLN A 42 -0.07 8.03 11.75
CA GLN A 42 -1.21 8.42 12.60
C GLN A 42 -0.96 9.75 13.28
#